data_AF-A0A6N9T0Z7-F1
#
_entry.id   AF-A0A6N9T0Z7-F1
#
_cell.length_a   1.000
_cell.length_b   1.000
_cell.length_c   1.000
_cell.angle_alpha   90.00
_cell.angle_beta   90.00
_cell.angle_gamma   90.00
#
_symmetry.space_group_name_H-M   'P 1'
#
loop_
_entity.id
_entity.type
_entity.pdbx_description
1 polymer ?
#
loop_
_entity_poly.entity_id
_entity_poly.type
_entity_poly.pdbx_seq_one_letter_code
_entity_poly.pdbx_strand_id
1 'polypeptide(L)'
;MSPFVIASRVGQLWFAMATAPTARDEAEAIRMVDEKIVATAEAVIAVQTAIARAAGEAAIAAMTGRRSANPMDAIVSAGLRPYAKRVRANHRRLSR
;
A
#
# COMPACT_ATOMS: atom_id res chain seq x y z
N MET A 1 14.71 0.63 2.78
CA MET A 1 14.64 1.70 1.76
C MET A 1 14.51 3.00 2.49
N SER A 2 15.45 3.94 2.35
CA SER A 2 15.38 5.19 3.12
C SER A 2 14.22 6.06 2.56
N PRO A 3 13.40 6.68 3.42
CA PRO A 3 12.31 7.58 2.99
C PRO A 3 12.77 8.68 2.03
N PHE A 4 14.03 9.10 2.18
CA PHE A 4 14.66 10.12 1.35
C PHE A 4 14.76 9.73 -0.13
N VAL A 5 15.05 8.44 -0.41
CA VAL A 5 15.17 7.92 -1.78
C VAL A 5 13.81 7.86 -2.48
N ILE A 6 12.73 7.65 -1.72
CA ILE A 6 11.37 7.67 -2.27
C ILE A 6 10.98 9.12 -2.59
N ALA A 7 11.23 10.05 -1.67
CA ALA A 7 10.92 11.47 -1.86
C ALA A 7 11.66 12.07 -3.07
N SER A 8 12.95 11.78 -3.24
CA SER A 8 13.73 12.33 -4.34
C SER A 8 13.25 11.85 -5.72
N ARG A 9 12.79 10.60 -5.84
CA ARG A 9 12.33 10.03 -7.13
C ARG A 9 10.93 10.51 -7.51
N VAL A 10 10.03 10.65 -6.53
CA VAL A 10 8.74 11.31 -6.75
C VAL A 10 8.95 12.76 -7.18
N GLY A 11 9.89 13.46 -6.53
CA GLY A 11 10.28 14.82 -6.92
C GLY A 11 10.83 14.91 -8.35
N GLN A 12 11.68 13.97 -8.76
CA GLN A 12 12.23 13.93 -10.13
C GLN A 12 11.17 13.67 -11.19
N LEU A 13 10.24 12.73 -10.96
CA LEU A 13 9.14 12.48 -11.87
C LEU A 13 8.20 13.70 -11.95
N TRP A 14 7.90 14.33 -10.81
CA TRP A 14 7.10 15.56 -10.76
C TRP A 14 7.77 16.68 -11.55
N PHE A 15 9.08 16.85 -11.38
CA PHE A 15 9.85 17.87 -12.09
C PHE A 15 9.91 17.60 -13.60
N ALA A 16 10.08 16.34 -14.02
CA ALA A 16 10.03 15.94 -15.42
C ALA A 16 8.67 16.25 -16.06
N MET A 17 7.58 15.91 -15.36
CA MET A 17 6.21 16.24 -15.80
C MET A 17 5.93 17.74 -15.87
N ALA A 18 6.54 18.55 -14.99
CA ALA A 18 6.31 19.99 -14.91
C ALA A 18 7.11 20.82 -15.92
N THR A 19 8.22 20.30 -16.46
CA THR A 19 9.16 21.07 -17.29
C THR A 19 9.10 20.70 -18.77
N ALA A 20 9.04 19.40 -19.08
CA ALA A 20 8.93 18.91 -20.46
C ALA A 20 8.42 17.45 -20.44
N PRO A 21 7.11 17.21 -20.26
CA PRO A 21 6.57 15.86 -20.18
C PRO A 21 6.77 15.13 -21.51
N THR A 22 7.37 13.95 -21.47
CA THR A 22 7.40 13.05 -22.61
C THR A 22 6.16 12.14 -22.60
N ALA A 23 5.77 11.60 -23.76
CA ALA A 23 4.68 10.62 -23.83
C ALA A 23 4.92 9.39 -22.94
N ARG A 24 6.19 9.07 -22.65
CA ARG A 24 6.58 7.99 -21.74
C ARG A 24 6.30 8.36 -20.28
N ASP A 25 6.58 9.60 -19.89
CA ASP A 25 6.35 10.07 -18.52
C ASP A 25 4.86 10.17 -18.21
N GLU A 26 4.05 10.61 -19.17
CA GLU A 26 2.60 10.67 -19.04
C GLU A 26 1.96 9.28 -18.92
N ALA A 27 2.37 8.34 -19.77
CA ALA A 27 1.92 6.95 -19.68
C ALA A 27 2.31 6.29 -18.34
N GLU A 28 3.49 6.61 -17.82
CA GLU A 28 3.93 6.13 -16.50
C GLU A 28 3.14 6.77 -15.36
N ALA A 29 2.83 8.07 -15.45
CA ALA A 29 1.99 8.78 -14.48
C ALA A 29 0.57 8.17 -14.40
N ILE A 30 -0.05 7.89 -15.55
CA ILE A 30 -1.36 7.23 -15.63
C ILE A 30 -1.28 5.84 -15.02
N ARG A 31 -0.27 5.04 -15.38
CA ARG A 31 -0.06 3.70 -14.81
C ARG A 31 0.06 3.74 -13.29
N MET A 32 0.75 4.73 -12.72
CA MET A 32 0.86 4.85 -11.26
C MET A 32 -0.46 5.21 -10.59
N VAL A 33 -1.33 5.97 -11.25
CA VAL A 33 -2.69 6.24 -10.75
C VAL A 33 -3.52 4.97 -10.76
N ASP A 34 -3.51 4.21 -11.86
CA ASP A 34 -4.19 2.91 -11.94
C ASP A 34 -3.69 1.96 -10.86
N GLU A 35 -2.36 1.88 -10.67
CA GLU A 35 -1.76 1.11 -9.60
C GLU A 35 -2.31 1.53 -8.22
N LYS A 36 -2.47 2.84 -7.94
CA LYS A 36 -3.05 3.32 -6.68
C LYS A 36 -4.51 2.89 -6.51
N ILE A 37 -5.33 2.95 -7.57
CA ILE A 37 -6.74 2.54 -7.53
C ILE A 37 -6.83 1.05 -7.18
N VAL A 38 -6.05 0.20 -7.87
CA VAL A 38 -6.03 -1.24 -7.59
C VAL A 38 -5.48 -1.51 -6.17
N ALA A 39 -4.51 -0.72 -5.70
CA ALA A 39 -4.02 -0.82 -4.32
C ALA A 39 -5.12 -0.56 -3.29
N THR A 40 -5.94 0.46 -3.53
CA THR A 40 -7.07 0.81 -2.66
C THR A 40 -8.10 -0.32 -2.64
N ALA A 41 -8.44 -0.88 -3.79
CA ALA A 41 -9.36 -2.03 -3.84
C ALA A 41 -8.82 -3.24 -3.07
N GLU A 42 -7.54 -3.59 -3.27
CA GLU A 42 -6.87 -4.66 -2.51
C GLU A 42 -6.82 -4.35 -1.01
N ALA A 43 -6.57 -3.09 -0.62
CA ALA A 43 -6.50 -2.67 0.76
C ALA A 43 -7.85 -2.77 1.47
N VAL A 44 -8.95 -2.37 0.81
CA VAL A 44 -10.30 -2.53 1.35
C VAL A 44 -10.61 -4.00 1.61
N ILE A 45 -10.30 -4.89 0.66
CA ILE A 45 -10.50 -6.34 0.83
C ILE A 45 -9.63 -6.87 1.97
N ALA A 46 -8.36 -6.47 2.04
CA ALA A 46 -7.42 -6.90 3.07
C ALA A 46 -7.84 -6.44 4.48
N VAL A 47 -8.38 -5.23 4.61
CA VAL A 47 -8.91 -4.71 5.88
C VAL A 47 -10.15 -5.50 6.31
N GLN A 48 -11.11 -5.72 5.41
CA GLN A 48 -12.32 -6.48 5.73
C GLN A 48 -11.99 -7.92 6.16
N THR A 49 -11.07 -8.58 5.46
CA THR A 49 -10.60 -9.93 5.84
C THR A 49 -9.85 -9.93 7.17
N ALA A 50 -9.03 -8.92 7.46
CA ALA A 50 -8.36 -8.80 8.76
C ALA A 50 -9.34 -8.56 9.91
N ILE A 51 -10.38 -7.74 9.70
CA ILE A 51 -11.46 -7.52 10.68
C ILE A 51 -12.23 -8.82 10.93
N ALA A 52 -12.65 -9.51 9.88
CA ALA A 52 -13.37 -10.78 10.01
C ALA A 52 -12.55 -11.83 10.78
N ARG A 53 -11.24 -11.90 10.49
CA ARG A 53 -10.31 -12.77 11.21
C ARG A 53 -10.19 -12.39 12.69
N ALA A 54 -10.01 -11.11 12.98
CA ALA A 54 -9.94 -10.60 14.35
C ALA A 54 -11.21 -10.91 15.16
N ALA A 55 -12.39 -10.76 14.55
CA ALA A 55 -13.67 -11.10 15.18
C ALA A 55 -13.76 -12.60 15.49
N GLY A 56 -13.34 -13.46 14.56
CA GLY A 56 -13.28 -14.91 14.79
C GLY A 56 -12.32 -15.30 15.91
N GLU A 57 -11.12 -14.72 15.92
CA GLU A 57 -10.12 -14.95 16.97
C GLU A 57 -10.62 -14.48 18.36
N ALA A 58 -11.32 -13.33 18.43
CA ALA A 58 -11.92 -12.83 19.65
C ALA A 58 -13.06 -13.76 20.16
N ALA A 59 -13.90 -14.29 19.28
CA ALA A 59 -14.94 -15.24 19.65
C ALA A 59 -14.35 -16.54 20.23
N ILE A 60 -13.30 -17.07 19.61
CA ILE A 60 -12.58 -18.25 20.13
C ILE A 60 -11.92 -17.94 21.48
N ALA A 61 -11.32 -16.75 21.63
CA ALA A 61 -10.71 -16.34 22.89
C ALA A 61 -11.76 -16.27 24.02
N ALA A 62 -12.94 -15.72 23.74
CA ALA A 62 -14.06 -15.68 24.68
C ALA A 62 -14.53 -17.09 25.10
N MET A 63 -14.70 -18.01 24.14
CA MET A 63 -15.11 -19.39 24.43
C MET A 63 -14.05 -20.19 25.20
N THR A 64 -12.78 -19.89 25.00
CA THR A 64 -11.66 -20.61 25.62
C THR A 64 -11.12 -19.94 26.89
N GLY A 65 -11.76 -18.85 27.36
CA GLY A 65 -11.32 -18.09 28.53
C GLY A 65 -9.96 -17.40 28.34
N ARG A 66 -9.49 -17.24 27.10
CA ARG A 66 -8.21 -16.59 26.79
C ARG A 66 -8.40 -15.10 26.58
N ARG A 67 -7.36 -14.32 26.90
CA ARG A 67 -7.34 -12.88 26.58
C ARG A 67 -7.14 -12.68 25.07
N SER A 68 -8.03 -11.93 24.45
CA SER A 68 -7.86 -11.49 23.05
C SER A 68 -6.76 -10.44 22.94
N ALA A 69 -5.89 -10.57 21.93
CA ALA A 69 -4.93 -9.53 21.57
C ALA A 69 -5.63 -8.34 20.88
N ASN A 70 -4.97 -7.18 20.84
CA ASN A 70 -5.46 -6.02 20.10
C ASN A 70 -5.25 -6.24 18.58
N PRO A 71 -6.31 -6.30 17.77
CA PRO A 71 -6.19 -6.60 16.33
C PRO A 71 -5.83 -5.38 15.47
N MET A 72 -5.76 -4.18 16.04
CA MET A 72 -5.63 -2.94 15.27
C MET A 72 -4.36 -2.90 14.42
N ASP A 73 -3.22 -3.35 14.94
CA ASP A 73 -1.96 -3.39 14.19
C ASP A 73 -2.04 -4.33 12.98
N ALA A 74 -2.73 -5.47 13.13
CA ALA A 74 -2.95 -6.42 12.06
C ALA A 74 -3.87 -5.85 10.96
N ILE A 75 -4.93 -5.13 11.36
CA ILE A 75 -5.86 -4.48 10.43
C ILE A 75 -5.16 -3.36 9.66
N VAL A 76 -4.43 -2.49 10.36
CA VAL A 76 -3.69 -1.37 9.75
C VAL A 76 -2.60 -1.91 8.82
N SER A 77 -1.81 -2.90 9.26
CA SER A 77 -0.78 -3.49 8.42
C SER A 77 -1.35 -4.18 7.18
N ALA A 78 -2.51 -4.85 7.28
CA ALA A 78 -3.21 -5.46 6.15
C ALA A 78 -3.61 -4.40 5.10
N GLY A 79 -4.15 -3.26 5.54
CA GLY A 79 -4.52 -2.15 4.65
C GLY A 79 -3.31 -1.46 3.99
N LEU A 80 -2.17 -1.38 4.67
CA LEU A 80 -0.97 -0.72 4.13
C LEU A 80 -0.15 -1.62 3.19
N ARG A 81 -0.30 -2.94 3.30
CA ARG A 81 0.52 -3.92 2.56
C ARG A 81 0.42 -3.78 1.02
N PRO A 82 -0.76 -3.58 0.41
CA PRO A 82 -0.89 -3.36 -1.03
C PRO A 82 -0.14 -2.13 -1.54
N TYR A 83 -0.15 -1.04 -0.77
CA TYR A 83 0.59 0.18 -1.10
C TYR A 83 2.10 -0.04 -0.98
N ALA A 84 2.57 -0.64 0.11
CA ALA A 84 3.98 -0.94 0.31
C ALA A 84 4.54 -1.85 -0.81
N LYS A 85 3.75 -2.83 -1.27
CA LYS A 85 4.10 -3.71 -2.41
C LYS A 85 4.31 -2.90 -3.69
N ARG A 86 3.39 -1.99 -4.01
CA ARG A 86 3.48 -1.14 -5.21
C ARG A 86 4.60 -0.12 -5.14
N VAL A 87 4.78 0.56 -4.00
CA VAL A 87 5.92 1.47 -3.80
C VAL A 87 7.24 0.74 -4.06
N ARG A 88 7.39 -0.49 -3.57
CA ARG A 88 8.60 -1.30 -3.81
C ARG A 88 8.75 -1.72 -5.28
N ALA A 89 7.64 -2.03 -5.96
CA ALA A 89 7.66 -2.34 -7.40
C ALA A 89 8.05 -1.11 -8.24
N ASN A 90 7.46 0.05 -7.94
CA ASN A 90 7.73 1.32 -8.63
C ASN A 90 9.16 1.76 -8.40
N HIS A 91 9.66 1.64 -7.18
CA HIS A 91 11.06 1.92 -6.90
C HIS A 91 11.99 1.07 -7.79
N ARG A 92 11.75 -0.24 -7.92
CA ARG A 92 12.58 -1.11 -8.79
C ARG A 92 12.48 -0.78 -10.27
N ARG A 93 11.33 -0.27 -10.72
CA ARG A 93 11.10 0.12 -12.12
C ARG A 93 11.76 1.46 -12.45
N LEU A 94 11.67 2.42 -11.55
CA LEU A 94 12.24 3.77 -11.68
C LEU A 94 13.72 3.84 -11.28
N SER A 95 14.26 2.80 -10.64
CA SER A 95 15.69 2.67 -10.37
C SER A 95 16.48 2.03 -11.52
N ARG A 96 15.79 1.60 -12.58
CA ARG A 96 16.41 1.13 -13.83
C ARG A 96 16.40 2.27 -14.83
#